data_AF-A0A542SHE3-F1
#
_entry.id   AF-A0A542SHE3-F1
#
_cell.length_a   1.000
_cell.length_b   1.000
_cell.length_c   1.000
_cell.angle_alpha   90.00
_cell.angle_beta   90.00
_cell.angle_gamma   90.00
#
_symmetry.space_group_name_H-M   'P 1'
#
loop_
_entity.id
_entity.type
_entity.pdbx_description
1 polymer ?
#
loop_
_entity_poly.entity_id
_entity_poly.type
_entity_poly.pdbx_seq_one_letter_code
_entity_poly.pdbx_strand_id
1 'polypeptide(L)'
;MKLTKHVTLYFLEILFVTTIIVYIFKGADIGMDSLLSTFKEYVFAYTLYQLILLSVFKLKDSIEIDALTAMKYHTDKFQTYVEFSNKIPKEEIELINIKLAQNQKMTLNTKHREYLRNLIQIAKNYNNDLIEKNELRLRLKQESINLDLILKQYGYHWMNSILLRVIK
;
A
#
# COMPACT_ATOMS: atom_id res chain seq x y z
N MET A 1 5.66 13.90 -17.10
CA MET A 1 4.79 15.01 -16.61
C MET A 1 4.07 14.71 -15.29
N LYS A 2 3.63 13.46 -15.00
CA LYS A 2 3.01 13.14 -13.69
C LYS A 2 4.03 13.17 -12.53
N LEU A 3 5.22 12.56 -12.71
CA LEU A 3 6.26 12.50 -11.68
C LEU A 3 6.69 13.88 -11.16
N THR A 4 6.99 14.82 -12.07
CA THR A 4 7.39 16.19 -11.72
C THR A 4 6.31 16.90 -10.91
N LYS A 5 5.03 16.78 -11.29
CA LYS A 5 3.91 17.31 -10.50
C LYS A 5 3.87 16.73 -9.08
N HIS A 6 4.10 15.42 -8.93
CA HIS A 6 4.07 14.77 -7.61
C HIS A 6 5.23 15.25 -6.73
N VAL A 7 6.43 15.33 -7.29
CA VAL A 7 7.60 15.83 -6.56
C VAL A 7 7.41 17.28 -6.15
N THR A 8 6.95 18.16 -7.05
CA THR A 8 6.73 19.58 -6.74
C THR A 8 5.64 19.79 -5.69
N LEU A 9 4.52 19.06 -5.76
CA LEU A 9 3.47 19.10 -4.74
C LEU A 9 3.98 18.68 -3.37
N TYR A 10 4.78 17.61 -3.32
CA TYR A 10 5.38 17.14 -2.07
C TYR A 10 6.35 18.16 -1.45
N PHE A 11 7.19 18.80 -2.27
CA PHE A 11 8.08 19.86 -1.79
C PHE A 11 7.31 21.08 -1.26
N LEU A 12 6.25 21.50 -1.95
CA LEU A 12 5.38 22.59 -1.48
C LEU A 12 4.69 22.24 -0.15
N GLU A 13 4.23 21.00 0.00
CA GLU A 13 3.62 20.52 1.24
C GLU A 13 4.60 20.61 2.40
N ILE A 14 5.82 20.11 2.22
CA ILE A 14 6.87 20.16 3.25
C ILE A 14 7.13 21.62 3.66
N LEU A 15 7.33 22.53 2.70
CA LEU A 15 7.59 23.93 3.01
C LEU A 15 6.42 24.57 3.78
N PHE A 16 5.18 24.31 3.35
CA PHE A 16 4.00 24.87 4.00
C PHE A 16 3.81 24.35 5.42
N VAL A 17 3.91 23.03 5.62
CA VAL A 17 3.71 22.41 6.93
C VAL A 17 4.83 22.76 7.90
N THR A 18 6.09 22.78 7.43
CA THR A 18 7.22 23.20 8.28
C THR A 18 7.08 24.66 8.71
N THR A 19 6.63 25.54 7.81
CA THR A 19 6.36 26.95 8.15
C THR A 19 5.26 27.07 9.21
N ILE A 20 4.17 26.31 9.09
CA ILE A 20 3.09 26.27 10.08
C ILE A 20 3.60 25.79 11.44
N ILE A 21 4.38 24.71 11.47
CA ILE A 21 4.93 24.15 12.72
C ILE A 21 5.83 25.18 13.39
N VAL A 22 6.74 25.81 12.65
CA VAL A 22 7.60 26.88 13.19
C VAL A 22 6.76 28.01 13.77
N TYR A 23 5.73 28.45 13.05
CA TYR A 23 4.80 29.49 13.52
C TYR A 23 4.06 29.09 14.81
N ILE A 24 3.63 27.83 14.95
CA ILE A 24 2.95 27.33 16.16
C ILE A 24 3.90 27.35 17.38
N PHE A 25 5.16 26.96 17.19
CA PHE A 25 6.11 26.86 18.30
C PHE A 25 6.72 28.21 18.71
N LYS A 26 6.89 29.15 17.78
CA LYS A 26 7.50 30.47 18.05
C LYS A 26 6.52 31.64 18.12
N GLY A 27 5.30 31.49 17.62
CA GLY A 27 4.40 32.62 17.42
C GLY A 27 4.92 33.62 16.37
N ALA A 28 4.44 34.87 16.43
CA ALA A 28 4.80 35.93 15.47
C ALA A 28 6.20 36.55 15.72
N ASP A 29 6.95 36.08 16.72
CA ASP A 29 8.24 36.65 17.14
C ASP A 29 9.43 36.17 16.29
N ILE A 30 9.25 36.14 14.97
CA ILE A 30 10.27 35.75 13.98
C ILE A 30 11.33 36.88 13.82
N GLY A 31 11.19 37.98 14.57
CA GLY A 31 11.80 39.28 14.26
C GLY A 31 13.28 39.46 14.54
N MET A 32 13.97 38.60 15.30
CA MET A 32 15.38 38.86 15.68
C MET A 32 16.24 37.60 15.85
N ASP A 33 16.03 36.60 15.02
CA ASP A 33 16.81 35.37 15.06
C ASP A 33 17.96 35.33 14.05
N SER A 34 19.10 34.77 14.48
CA SER A 34 20.22 34.48 13.58
C SER A 34 19.80 33.48 12.51
N LEU A 35 20.36 33.59 11.29
CA LEU A 35 20.08 32.62 10.20
C LEU A 35 20.28 31.16 10.64
N LEU A 36 21.21 30.90 11.56
CA LEU A 36 21.47 29.58 12.10
C LEU A 36 20.35 29.08 13.02
N SER A 37 19.74 29.93 13.85
CA SER A 37 18.61 29.54 14.71
C SER A 37 17.38 29.24 13.87
N THR A 38 17.07 30.08 12.88
CA THR A 38 16.00 29.82 11.91
C THR A 38 16.22 28.50 11.18
N PHE A 39 17.43 28.22 10.67
CA PHE A 39 17.71 26.96 9.98
C PHE A 39 17.51 25.73 10.90
N LYS A 40 18.00 25.77 12.14
CA LYS A 40 17.81 24.68 13.11
C LYS A 40 16.33 24.40 13.38
N GLU A 41 15.51 25.44 13.43
CA GLU A 41 14.07 25.31 13.65
C GLU A 41 13.34 24.68 12.46
N TYR A 42 13.70 25.06 11.22
CA TYR A 42 13.15 24.41 10.04
C TYR A 42 13.56 22.94 9.95
N VAL A 43 14.80 22.60 10.33
CA VAL A 43 15.24 21.20 10.43
C VAL A 43 14.43 20.44 11.48
N PHE A 44 14.24 21.03 12.67
CA PHE A 44 13.42 20.43 13.72
C PHE A 44 11.97 20.22 13.26
N ALA A 45 11.32 21.26 12.72
CA ALA A 45 9.95 21.19 12.22
C ALA A 45 9.80 20.14 11.11
N TYR A 46 10.79 20.03 10.23
CA TYR A 46 10.83 18.99 9.20
C TYR A 46 10.90 17.59 9.83
N THR A 47 11.80 17.37 10.79
CA THR A 47 11.91 16.08 11.47
C THR A 47 10.63 15.70 12.23
N LEU A 48 9.98 16.66 12.86
CA LEU A 48 8.72 16.45 13.57
C LEU A 48 7.60 16.07 12.59
N TYR A 49 7.47 16.81 11.48
CA TYR A 49 6.52 16.49 10.42
C TYR A 49 6.76 15.09 9.85
N GLN A 50 8.01 14.73 9.58
CA GLN A 50 8.36 13.38 9.10
C GLN A 50 8.01 12.29 10.13
N LEU A 51 8.17 12.55 11.42
CA LEU A 51 7.79 11.61 12.49
C LEU A 51 6.27 11.41 12.55
N ILE A 52 5.49 12.49 12.38
CA ILE A 52 4.03 12.44 12.31
C ILE A 52 3.58 11.67 11.07
N LEU A 53 4.15 11.97 9.90
CA LEU A 53 3.86 11.25 8.65
C LEU A 53 4.18 9.76 8.79
N LEU A 54 5.33 9.44 9.36
CA LEU A 54 5.76 8.06 9.57
C LEU A 54 4.77 7.33 10.47
N SER A 55 4.39 7.93 11.60
CA SER A 55 3.44 7.32 12.54
C SER A 55 2.05 7.11 11.93
N VAL A 56 1.52 8.10 11.21
CA VAL A 56 0.15 8.07 10.68
C VAL A 56 0.04 7.23 9.40
N PHE A 57 0.97 7.41 8.46
CA PHE A 57 0.88 6.75 7.15
C PHE A 57 1.59 5.42 7.08
N LYS A 58 2.77 5.23 7.70
CA LYS A 58 3.42 3.90 7.62
C LYS A 58 2.61 2.82 8.31
N LEU A 59 1.95 3.11 9.43
CA LEU A 59 1.11 2.10 10.10
C LEU A 59 -0.07 1.69 9.22
N LYS A 60 -0.75 2.65 8.61
CA LYS A 60 -1.85 2.39 7.67
C LYS A 60 -1.36 1.64 6.44
N ASP A 61 -0.25 2.08 5.85
CA ASP A 61 0.32 1.47 4.66
C ASP A 61 0.86 0.06 4.95
N SER A 62 1.40 -0.19 6.15
CA SER A 62 1.87 -1.52 6.56
C SER A 62 0.74 -2.54 6.52
N ILE A 63 -0.44 -2.19 7.04
CA ILE A 63 -1.61 -3.07 7.03
C ILE A 63 -2.02 -3.41 5.58
N GLU A 64 -1.98 -2.41 4.70
CA GLU A 64 -2.32 -2.58 3.29
C GLU A 64 -1.27 -3.41 2.53
N ILE A 65 0.02 -3.18 2.80
CA ILE A 65 1.14 -3.95 2.26
C ILE A 65 1.04 -5.42 2.70
N ASP A 66 0.75 -5.68 3.97
CA ASP A 66 0.61 -7.03 4.49
C ASP A 66 -0.54 -7.77 3.80
N ALA A 67 -1.67 -7.09 3.60
CA ALA A 67 -2.81 -7.65 2.89
C ALA A 67 -2.50 -7.94 1.41
N LEU A 68 -1.86 -7.00 0.70
CA LEU A 68 -1.46 -7.16 -0.70
C LEU A 68 -0.43 -8.29 -0.87
N THR A 69 0.54 -8.38 0.05
CA THR A 69 1.55 -9.44 0.08
C THR A 69 0.89 -10.80 0.29
N ALA A 70 -0.08 -10.89 1.21
CA ALA A 70 -0.83 -12.13 1.44
C ALA A 70 -1.68 -12.54 0.21
N MET A 71 -2.32 -11.58 -0.47
CA MET A 71 -3.04 -11.86 -1.72
C MET A 71 -2.10 -12.36 -2.80
N LYS A 72 -0.95 -11.70 -2.99
CA LYS A 72 0.06 -12.08 -3.98
C LYS A 72 0.59 -13.49 -3.72
N TYR A 73 0.92 -13.80 -2.47
CA TYR A 73 1.39 -15.13 -2.09
C TYR A 73 0.42 -16.25 -2.52
N HIS A 74 -0.87 -16.07 -2.27
CA HIS A 74 -1.88 -17.06 -2.66
C HIS A 74 -2.07 -17.15 -4.17
N THR A 75 -2.05 -16.00 -4.87
CA THR A 75 -2.13 -15.95 -6.33
C THR A 75 -0.95 -16.65 -6.99
N ASP A 76 0.28 -16.38 -6.55
CA ASP A 76 1.51 -17.00 -7.06
C ASP A 76 1.53 -18.51 -6.79
N LYS A 77 1.05 -18.92 -5.60
CA LYS A 77 0.95 -20.33 -5.23
C LYS A 77 -0.07 -21.07 -6.11
N PHE A 78 -1.24 -20.49 -6.36
CA PHE A 78 -2.22 -21.06 -7.28
C PHE A 78 -1.69 -21.11 -8.71
N GLN A 79 -1.01 -20.06 -9.16
CA GLN A 79 -0.36 -20.03 -10.47
C GLN A 79 0.62 -21.20 -10.62
N THR A 80 1.42 -21.47 -9.59
CA THR A 80 2.39 -22.57 -9.59
C THR A 80 1.71 -23.92 -9.80
N TYR A 81 0.63 -24.22 -9.07
CA TYR A 81 -0.13 -25.47 -9.29
C TYR A 81 -0.65 -25.59 -10.73
N VAL A 82 -1.25 -24.51 -11.23
CA VAL A 82 -1.83 -24.47 -12.58
C VAL A 82 -0.74 -24.62 -13.65
N GLU A 83 0.45 -24.02 -13.46
CA GLU A 83 1.59 -24.16 -14.39
C GLU A 83 1.97 -25.62 -14.63
N PHE A 84 1.94 -26.44 -13.57
CA PHE A 84 2.24 -27.88 -13.63
C PHE A 84 1.01 -28.76 -13.88
N SER A 85 -0.14 -28.19 -14.29
CA SER A 85 -1.41 -28.92 -14.49
C SER A 85 -1.94 -29.64 -13.24
N ASN A 86 -1.52 -29.22 -12.06
CA ASN A 86 -1.95 -29.82 -10.81
C ASN A 86 -3.23 -29.16 -10.33
N LYS A 87 -4.16 -29.95 -9.78
CA LYS A 87 -5.31 -29.43 -9.05
C LYS A 87 -4.80 -28.63 -7.84
N ILE A 88 -5.49 -27.54 -7.53
CA ILE A 88 -5.19 -26.72 -6.36
C ILE A 88 -5.66 -27.50 -5.12
N PRO A 89 -4.79 -27.78 -4.14
CA PRO A 89 -5.17 -28.55 -2.96
C PRO A 89 -6.29 -27.88 -2.16
N LYS A 90 -7.17 -28.68 -1.55
CA LYS A 90 -8.29 -28.14 -0.75
C LYS A 90 -7.81 -27.41 0.49
N GLU A 91 -6.70 -27.88 1.06
CA GLU A 91 -6.04 -27.30 2.22
C GLU A 91 -5.67 -25.83 1.94
N GLU A 92 -5.19 -25.53 0.74
CA GLU A 92 -4.84 -24.16 0.35
C GLU A 92 -6.07 -23.25 0.24
N ILE A 93 -7.18 -23.79 -0.25
CA ILE A 93 -8.46 -23.08 -0.32
C ILE A 93 -9.01 -22.83 1.09
N GLU A 94 -8.89 -23.81 1.99
CA GLU A 94 -9.31 -23.70 3.39
C GLU A 94 -8.49 -22.66 4.17
N LEU A 95 -7.18 -22.58 3.94
CA LEU A 95 -6.33 -21.54 4.54
C LEU A 95 -6.83 -20.12 4.22
N ILE A 96 -7.31 -19.88 2.99
CA ILE A 96 -7.88 -18.59 2.61
C ILE A 96 -9.23 -18.38 3.32
N ASN A 97 -10.08 -19.40 3.38
CA ASN A 97 -11.37 -19.33 4.09
C ASN A 97 -11.19 -19.02 5.58
N ILE A 98 -10.22 -19.66 6.24
CA ILE A 98 -9.87 -19.40 7.63
C ILE A 98 -9.43 -17.94 7.80
N LYS A 99 -8.55 -17.44 6.93
CA LYS A 99 -8.12 -16.02 6.95
C LYS A 99 -9.30 -15.06 6.79
N LEU A 100 -10.27 -15.38 5.93
CA LEU A 100 -11.48 -14.59 5.72
C LEU A 100 -12.44 -14.64 6.92
N ALA A 101 -12.52 -15.77 7.62
CA ALA A 101 -13.38 -15.96 8.79
C ALA A 101 -12.79 -15.31 10.06
N GLN A 102 -11.48 -15.44 10.27
CA GLN A 102 -10.78 -14.93 11.47
C GLN A 102 -10.54 -13.41 11.41
N ASN A 103 -10.27 -12.83 10.24
CA ASN A 103 -10.02 -11.38 10.11
C ASN A 103 -11.31 -10.59 9.92
N GLN A 104 -12.21 -10.59 10.90
CA GLN A 104 -13.56 -10.07 10.69
C GLN A 104 -13.64 -8.58 10.33
N LYS A 105 -12.65 -7.72 10.61
CA LYS A 105 -12.69 -6.29 10.18
C LYS A 105 -11.34 -5.53 10.05
N MET A 106 -10.28 -5.89 10.78
CA MET A 106 -9.11 -4.98 10.92
C MET A 106 -8.05 -5.06 9.80
N THR A 107 -7.72 -6.25 9.30
CA THR A 107 -6.54 -6.41 8.40
C THR A 107 -6.90 -6.45 6.92
N LEU A 108 -8.11 -6.89 6.56
CA LEU A 108 -8.58 -7.02 5.18
C LEU A 108 -9.78 -6.12 4.95
N ASN A 109 -9.62 -5.13 4.08
CA ASN A 109 -10.71 -4.28 3.60
C ASN A 109 -11.69 -5.08 2.72
N THR A 110 -12.81 -4.47 2.32
CA THR A 110 -13.84 -5.13 1.50
C THR A 110 -13.32 -5.61 0.16
N LYS A 111 -12.47 -4.82 -0.51
CA LYS A 111 -11.85 -5.16 -1.80
C LYS A 111 -10.94 -6.38 -1.69
N HIS A 112 -10.13 -6.46 -0.64
CA HIS A 112 -9.24 -7.60 -0.40
C HIS A 112 -10.02 -8.90 -0.18
N ARG A 113 -11.13 -8.81 0.55
CA ARG A 113 -12.01 -9.96 0.77
C ARG A 113 -12.66 -10.43 -0.52
N GLU A 114 -13.13 -9.49 -1.33
CA GLU A 114 -13.72 -9.79 -2.64
C GLU A 114 -12.70 -10.47 -3.55
N TYR A 115 -11.47 -9.94 -3.61
CA TYR A 115 -10.37 -10.54 -4.34
C TYR A 115 -10.12 -12.00 -3.91
N LEU A 116 -9.96 -12.24 -2.61
CA LEU A 116 -9.69 -13.59 -2.07
C LEU A 116 -10.87 -14.56 -2.32
N ARG A 117 -12.12 -14.08 -2.24
CA ARG A 117 -13.30 -14.88 -2.59
C ARG A 117 -13.31 -15.24 -4.08
N ASN A 118 -12.98 -14.29 -4.94
CA ASN A 118 -12.85 -14.54 -6.37
C ASN A 118 -11.73 -15.55 -6.66
N LEU A 119 -10.60 -15.44 -5.98
CA LEU A 119 -9.49 -16.38 -6.09
C LEU A 119 -9.91 -17.81 -5.70
N ILE A 120 -10.64 -17.96 -4.60
CA ILE A 120 -11.23 -19.25 -4.18
C ILE A 120 -12.18 -19.79 -5.25
N GLN A 121 -13.07 -18.94 -5.78
CA GLN A 121 -14.05 -19.36 -6.78
C GLN A 121 -13.38 -19.84 -8.07
N ILE A 122 -12.37 -19.11 -8.53
CA ILE A 122 -11.60 -19.47 -9.72
C ILE A 122 -10.86 -20.80 -9.50
N ALA A 123 -10.27 -21.02 -8.32
CA ALA A 123 -9.62 -22.28 -7.99
C ALA A 123 -10.58 -23.47 -7.98
N LYS A 124 -11.79 -23.28 -7.44
CA LYS A 124 -12.85 -24.30 -7.47
C LYS A 124 -13.28 -24.62 -8.91
N ASN A 125 -13.48 -23.59 -9.73
CA ASN A 125 -13.87 -23.77 -11.13
C ASN A 125 -12.81 -24.54 -11.91
N TYR A 126 -11.53 -24.25 -11.68
CA TYR A 126 -10.42 -25.00 -12.27
C TYR A 126 -10.37 -26.47 -11.85
N ASN A 127 -10.50 -26.73 -10.54
CA ASN A 127 -10.49 -28.11 -10.03
C ASN A 127 -11.66 -28.97 -10.54
N ASN A 128 -12.75 -28.32 -10.93
CA ASN A 128 -13.95 -28.91 -11.54
C ASN A 128 -13.92 -28.87 -13.08
N ASP A 129 -12.77 -28.56 -13.68
CA ASP A 129 -12.54 -28.55 -15.13
C ASP A 129 -13.48 -27.58 -15.90
N LEU A 130 -13.96 -26.53 -15.23
CA LEU A 130 -14.83 -25.49 -15.81
C LEU A 130 -14.04 -24.35 -16.48
N ILE A 131 -12.72 -24.28 -16.27
CA ILE A 131 -11.82 -23.26 -16.83
C ILE A 131 -10.60 -23.96 -17.40
N GLU A 132 -10.19 -23.56 -18.59
CA GLU A 132 -8.98 -24.10 -19.21
C GLU A 132 -7.70 -23.65 -18.46
N LYS A 133 -6.74 -24.55 -18.35
CA LYS A 133 -5.43 -24.28 -17.72
C LYS A 133 -4.75 -23.01 -18.26
N ASN A 134 -4.71 -22.85 -19.58
CA ASN A 134 -3.98 -21.75 -20.21
C ASN A 134 -4.60 -20.39 -19.91
N GLU A 135 -5.93 -20.33 -19.92
CA GLU A 135 -6.70 -19.14 -19.55
C GLU A 135 -6.43 -18.77 -18.08
N LEU A 136 -6.55 -19.74 -17.18
CA LEU A 136 -6.33 -19.51 -15.76
C LEU A 136 -4.90 -19.06 -15.47
N ARG A 137 -3.90 -19.72 -16.07
CA ARG A 137 -2.49 -19.37 -15.90
C ARG A 137 -2.23 -17.92 -16.30
N LEU A 138 -2.77 -17.49 -17.45
CA LEU A 138 -2.60 -16.12 -17.92
C LEU A 138 -3.24 -15.14 -16.95
N ARG A 139 -4.47 -15.43 -16.49
CA ARG A 139 -5.20 -14.58 -15.55
C ARG A 139 -4.46 -14.42 -14.23
N LEU A 140 -4.02 -15.52 -13.60
CA LEU A 140 -3.28 -15.47 -12.34
C LEU A 140 -1.95 -14.69 -12.48
N LYS A 141 -1.27 -14.85 -13.61
CA LYS A 141 -0.03 -14.12 -13.89
C LYS A 141 -0.26 -12.61 -14.03
N GLN A 142 -1.33 -12.20 -14.71
CA GLN A 142 -1.71 -10.78 -14.81
C GLN A 142 -2.03 -10.19 -13.44
N GLU A 143 -2.79 -10.93 -12.62
CA GLU A 143 -3.13 -10.51 -11.27
C GLU A 143 -1.90 -10.39 -10.36
N SER A 144 -0.97 -11.34 -10.43
CA SER A 144 0.31 -11.29 -9.70
C SER A 144 1.13 -10.04 -10.07
N ILE A 145 1.24 -9.73 -11.37
CA ILE A 145 1.93 -8.53 -11.86
C ILE A 145 1.24 -7.27 -11.34
N ASN A 146 -0.09 -7.21 -11.38
CA ASN A 146 -0.83 -6.06 -10.87
C ASN A 146 -0.61 -5.84 -9.38
N LEU A 147 -0.65 -6.91 -8.58
CA LEU A 147 -0.37 -6.84 -7.14
C LEU A 147 1.07 -6.37 -6.87
N ASP A 148 2.05 -6.84 -7.66
CA ASP A 148 3.44 -6.41 -7.54
C ASP A 148 3.63 -4.92 -7.89
N LEU A 149 2.93 -4.44 -8.92
CA LEU A 149 2.92 -3.02 -9.29
C LEU A 149 2.32 -2.16 -8.17
N ILE A 150 1.22 -2.61 -7.56
CA ILE A 150 0.58 -1.90 -6.44
C ILE A 150 1.51 -1.89 -5.23
N LEU A 151 2.11 -3.03 -4.86
CA LEU A 151 3.09 -3.12 -3.77
C LEU A 151 4.28 -2.16 -3.98
N LYS A 152 4.82 -2.10 -5.19
CA LYS A 152 5.89 -1.16 -5.55
C LYS A 152 5.47 0.29 -5.39
N GLN A 153 4.19 0.62 -5.61
CA GLN A 153 3.71 1.98 -5.37
C GLN A 153 3.85 2.38 -3.90
N TYR A 154 3.53 1.47 -2.97
CA TYR A 154 3.69 1.69 -1.52
C TYR A 154 5.16 1.88 -1.10
N GLY A 155 6.12 1.40 -1.88
CA GLY A 155 7.54 1.65 -1.64
C GLY A 155 8.02 3.07 -1.97
N TYR A 156 7.24 3.89 -2.70
CA TYR A 156 7.70 5.22 -3.08
C TYR A 156 7.46 6.29 -2.00
N HIS A 157 8.51 7.06 -1.70
CA HIS A 157 8.49 8.08 -0.67
C HIS A 157 7.47 9.20 -0.89
N TRP A 158 7.18 9.56 -2.14
CA TRP A 158 6.18 10.58 -2.49
C TRP A 158 4.75 10.15 -2.15
N MET A 159 4.49 8.86 -1.94
CA MET A 159 3.20 8.42 -1.45
C MET A 159 2.95 8.89 0.00
N ASN A 160 3.97 9.35 0.74
CA ASN A 160 3.80 9.92 2.09
C ASN A 160 3.24 11.36 2.08
N SER A 161 3.09 12.00 0.91
CA SER A 161 2.42 13.29 0.78
C SER A 161 0.93 13.19 1.12
N ILE A 162 0.45 14.03 2.03
CA ILE A 162 -0.98 14.10 2.37
C ILE A 162 -1.75 14.69 1.19
N LEU A 163 -1.20 15.72 0.54
CA LEU A 163 -1.85 16.37 -0.60
C LEU A 163 -2.03 15.42 -1.77
N LEU A 164 -1.02 14.61 -2.10
CA LEU A 164 -1.15 13.61 -3.17
C LEU A 164 -2.10 12.47 -2.83
N ARG A 165 -2.33 12.19 -1.54
CA ARG A 165 -3.35 11.22 -1.11
C ARG A 165 -4.77 11.78 -1.17
N VAL A 166 -4.96 13.07 -0.96
CA VAL A 166 -6.27 13.73 -1.02
C VAL A 166 -6.70 14.05 -2.46
N ILE A 167 -5.74 14.38 -3.33
CA ILE A 167 -5.99 14.76 -4.74
C ILE A 167 -6.16 13.53 -5.66
N LYS A 168 -5.79 12.33 -5.20
CA LYS A 168 -5.96 11.07 -5.93
C LYS A 168 -7.42 10.70 -6.09
#